data_AF-A0A800H871-F1
#
_entry.id   AF-A0A800H871-F1
#
_cell.length_a   1.000
_cell.length_b   1.000
_cell.length_c   1.000
_cell.angle_alpha   90.00
_cell.angle_beta   90.00
_cell.angle_gamma   90.00
#
_symmetry.space_group_name_H-M   'P 1'
#
loop_
_entity.id
_entity.type
_entity.pdbx_description
1 polymer ?
#
loop_
_entity_poly.entity_id
_entity_poly.type
_entity_poly.pdbx_seq_one_letter_code
_entity_poly.pdbx_strand_id
1 'polypeptide(L)'
;MSWFQENYGAAFANPILQSVLIVWGAVIAAKITDLIFTRIFKRIVDKTQTSLDDQILQLLHRPIFYTILFIGFSVAVKTAGLPEYLDFALVGIFKTITILIWLVIVMKGLVVSMEWASKKTTNPLLQQKTLPLFNNLGKIGIGLFGIYFIFLSW
;
A
#
# COMPACT_ATOMS: atom_id res chain seq x y z
N MET A 1 43.40 9.42 1.46
CA MET A 1 42.29 9.06 2.36
C MET A 1 41.83 10.19 3.30
N SER A 2 42.57 11.29 3.43
CA SER A 2 42.21 12.46 4.26
C SER A 2 41.13 13.38 3.66
N TRP A 3 41.08 13.53 2.33
CA TRP A 3 40.09 14.37 1.63
C TRP A 3 38.64 13.98 1.95
N PHE A 4 38.40 12.68 2.07
CA PHE A 4 37.10 12.14 2.40
C PHE A 4 36.69 12.54 3.82
N GLN A 5 37.60 12.41 4.81
CA GLN A 5 37.35 12.73 6.22
C GLN A 5 37.02 14.20 6.46
N GLU A 6 37.66 15.13 5.75
CA GLU A 6 37.36 16.57 5.86
C GLU A 6 36.06 16.99 5.17
N ASN A 7 35.65 16.29 4.10
CA ASN A 7 34.49 16.68 3.29
C ASN A 7 33.22 15.85 3.51
N TYR A 8 33.23 14.81 4.35
CA TYR A 8 32.02 14.02 4.62
C TYR A 8 30.85 14.88 5.11
N GLY A 9 31.10 15.79 6.07
CA GLY A 9 30.05 16.66 6.61
C GLY A 9 29.40 17.55 5.56
N ALA A 10 30.19 18.11 4.63
CA ALA A 10 29.69 18.97 3.55
C ALA A 10 29.01 18.17 2.42
N ALA A 11 29.50 16.97 2.11
CA ALA A 11 28.88 16.09 1.11
C ALA A 11 27.51 15.58 1.58
N PHE A 12 27.39 15.16 2.84
CA PHE A 12 26.11 14.74 3.43
C PHE A 12 25.15 15.90 3.69
N ALA A 13 25.60 17.16 3.64
CA ALA A 13 24.73 18.32 3.72
C ALA A 13 23.97 18.60 2.40
N ASN A 14 24.33 17.94 1.29
CA ASN A 14 23.64 18.13 0.01
C ASN A 14 22.24 17.47 0.04
N PRO A 15 21.14 18.25 -0.09
CA PRO A 15 19.77 17.72 -0.03
C PRO A 15 19.47 16.67 -1.11
N ILE A 16 20.11 16.79 -2.28
CA ILE A 16 19.95 15.85 -3.40
C ILE A 16 20.62 14.51 -3.05
N LEU A 17 21.82 14.54 -2.46
CA LEU A 17 22.49 13.32 -2.05
C LEU A 17 21.69 12.59 -0.95
N GLN A 18 21.17 13.34 0.03
CA GLN A 18 20.30 12.78 1.07
C GLN A 18 19.04 12.15 0.48
N SER A 19 18.38 12.83 -0.47
CA SER A 19 17.21 12.31 -1.17
C SER A 19 17.51 10.98 -1.88
N VAL A 20 18.62 10.90 -2.61
CA VAL A 20 19.04 9.66 -3.29
C VAL A 20 19.27 8.52 -2.28
N LEU A 21 19.93 8.80 -1.16
CA LEU A 21 20.13 7.81 -0.10
C LEU A 21 18.79 7.34 0.50
N ILE A 22 17.82 8.24 0.68
CA ILE A 22 16.48 7.90 1.16
C ILE A 22 15.75 7.02 0.14
N VAL A 23 15.86 7.29 -1.16
CA VAL A 23 15.27 6.43 -2.22
C VAL A 23 15.84 5.01 -2.11
N TRP A 24 17.17 4.87 -2.00
CA TRP A 24 17.80 3.56 -1.83
C TRP A 24 17.36 2.88 -0.54
N GLY A 25 17.31 3.62 0.57
CA GLY A 25 16.81 3.13 1.86
C GLY A 25 15.37 2.65 1.78
N ALA A 26 14.50 3.39 1.07
CA ALA A 26 13.10 3.05 0.86
C ALA A 26 12.93 1.76 0.05
N VAL A 27 13.70 1.58 -1.03
CA VAL A 27 13.70 0.35 -1.84
C VAL A 27 14.15 -0.85 -1.00
N ILE A 28 15.21 -0.68 -0.20
CA ILE A 28 15.69 -1.72 0.72
C ILE A 28 14.62 -2.04 1.76
N ALA A 29 14.03 -1.03 2.41
CA ALA A 29 12.98 -1.22 3.41
C ALA A 29 11.73 -1.90 2.85
N ALA A 30 11.30 -1.51 1.64
CA ALA A 30 10.20 -2.14 0.93
C ALA A 30 10.52 -3.62 0.66
N LYS A 31 11.73 -3.93 0.17
CA LYS A 31 12.17 -5.31 -0.11
C LYS A 31 12.33 -6.16 1.16
N ILE A 32 12.79 -5.56 2.25
CA ILE A 32 12.82 -6.23 3.57
C ILE A 32 11.39 -6.55 4.00
N THR A 33 10.47 -5.60 3.84
CA THR A 33 9.06 -5.82 4.20
C THR A 33 8.44 -6.91 3.35
N ASP A 34 8.70 -6.94 2.04
CA ASP A 34 8.27 -8.00 1.14
C ASP A 34 8.71 -9.39 1.64
N LEU A 35 10.00 -9.51 1.98
CA LEU A 35 10.59 -10.74 2.48
C LEU A 35 10.06 -11.15 3.87
N ILE A 36 9.82 -10.17 4.77
CA ILE A 36 9.15 -10.42 6.05
C ILE A 36 7.73 -10.90 5.79
N PHE A 37 6.98 -10.22 4.91
CA PHE A 37 5.63 -10.60 4.54
C PHE A 37 5.58 -12.02 4.00
N THR A 38 6.45 -12.41 3.07
CA THR A 38 6.48 -13.77 2.53
C THR A 38 6.77 -14.82 3.62
N ARG A 39 7.66 -14.53 4.59
CA ARG A 39 7.94 -15.46 5.69
C ARG A 39 6.78 -15.57 6.67
N ILE A 40 6.20 -14.45 7.07
CA ILE A 40 5.04 -14.41 7.95
C ILE A 40 3.85 -15.07 7.25
N PHE A 41 3.63 -14.76 5.98
CA PHE A 41 2.60 -15.35 5.12
C PHE A 41 2.67 -16.86 5.16
N LYS A 42 3.83 -17.47 4.86
CA LYS A 42 4.00 -18.93 4.93
C LYS A 42 3.63 -19.47 6.31
N ARG A 43 4.12 -18.85 7.38
CA ARG A 43 3.88 -19.31 8.75
C ARG A 43 2.42 -19.15 9.21
N ILE A 44 1.70 -18.14 8.73
CA ILE A 44 0.28 -17.93 9.08
C ILE A 44 -0.60 -18.89 8.28
N VAL A 45 -0.38 -19.00 6.97
CA VAL A 45 -1.10 -19.92 6.09
C VAL A 45 -0.97 -21.37 6.57
N ASP A 46 0.22 -21.78 7.00
CA ASP A 46 0.44 -23.13 7.56
C ASP A 46 -0.31 -23.38 8.89
N LYS A 47 -0.79 -22.31 9.54
CA LYS A 47 -1.53 -22.38 10.82
C LYS A 47 -3.03 -22.15 10.69
N THR A 48 -3.50 -21.54 9.60
CA THR A 48 -4.92 -21.26 9.36
C THR A 48 -5.59 -22.38 8.57
N GLN A 49 -6.79 -22.80 8.97
CA GLN A 49 -7.59 -23.80 8.24
C GLN A 49 -8.62 -23.16 7.28
N THR A 50 -8.67 -21.82 7.24
CA THR A 50 -9.74 -21.02 6.63
C THR A 50 -9.27 -20.40 5.32
N SER A 51 -9.93 -20.77 4.21
CA SER A 51 -9.60 -20.28 2.87
C SER A 51 -9.74 -18.76 2.68
N LEU A 52 -10.41 -18.06 3.60
CA LEU A 52 -10.56 -16.60 3.57
C LEU A 52 -9.26 -15.91 3.99
N ASP A 53 -8.63 -16.37 5.07
CA ASP A 53 -7.44 -15.72 5.63
C ASP A 53 -6.28 -15.78 4.64
N ASP A 54 -6.10 -16.92 3.98
CA ASP A 54 -5.10 -17.10 2.92
C ASP A 54 -5.31 -16.12 1.76
N GLN A 55 -6.55 -15.94 1.32
CA GLN A 55 -6.88 -15.03 0.22
C GLN A 55 -6.65 -13.56 0.61
N ILE A 56 -7.07 -13.15 1.82
CA ILE A 56 -6.83 -11.78 2.29
C ILE A 56 -5.34 -11.51 2.43
N LEU A 57 -4.58 -12.45 2.99
CA LEU A 57 -3.14 -12.31 3.13
C LEU A 57 -2.43 -12.20 1.77
N GLN A 58 -2.88 -12.96 0.75
CA GLN A 58 -2.36 -12.82 -0.62
C GLN A 58 -2.68 -11.45 -1.22
N LEU A 59 -3.88 -10.92 -0.96
CA LEU A 59 -4.26 -9.57 -1.42
C LEU A 59 -3.38 -8.49 -0.79
N LEU A 60 -3.03 -8.61 0.49
CA LEU A 60 -2.27 -7.58 1.24
C LEU A 60 -0.76 -7.55 0.92
N HIS A 61 -0.19 -8.62 0.35
CA HIS A 61 1.25 -8.73 0.12
C HIS A 61 1.83 -7.61 -0.74
N ARG A 62 1.27 -7.37 -1.94
CA ARG A 62 1.79 -6.34 -2.87
C ARG A 62 1.50 -4.89 -2.43
N PRO A 63 0.29 -4.55 -1.95
CA PRO A 63 -0.04 -3.19 -1.53
C PRO A 63 0.86 -2.63 -0.43
N ILE A 64 1.26 -3.48 0.51
CA ILE A 64 2.11 -3.06 1.62
C ILE A 64 3.52 -2.72 1.15
N PHE A 65 4.07 -3.50 0.21
CA PHE A 65 5.33 -3.16 -0.46
C PHE A 65 5.27 -1.76 -1.10
N TYR A 66 4.25 -1.49 -1.91
CA TYR A 66 4.09 -0.19 -2.59
C TYR A 66 3.86 0.96 -1.61
N THR A 67 3.14 0.72 -0.51
CA THR A 67 2.91 1.74 0.53
C THR A 67 4.24 2.21 1.14
N ILE A 68 5.11 1.27 1.50
CA ILE A 68 6.43 1.60 2.08
C ILE A 68 7.32 2.31 1.07
N LEU A 69 7.30 1.83 -0.18
CA LEU A 69 8.06 2.44 -1.26
C LEU A 69 7.63 3.90 -1.49
N PHE A 70 6.33 4.16 -1.61
CA PHE A 70 5.79 5.50 -1.87
C PHE A 70 5.91 6.45 -0.68
N ILE A 71 5.84 5.94 0.57
CA ILE A 71 6.18 6.74 1.75
C ILE A 71 7.64 7.18 1.66
N GLY A 72 8.56 6.25 1.40
CA GLY A 72 9.98 6.57 1.29
C GLY A 72 10.29 7.53 0.13
N PHE A 73 9.64 7.37 -1.02
CA PHE A 73 9.76 8.31 -2.14
C PHE A 73 9.21 9.69 -1.79
N SER A 74 8.10 9.78 -1.05
CA SER A 74 7.54 11.05 -0.59
C SER A 74 8.51 11.77 0.36
N VAL A 75 9.16 11.03 1.26
CA VAL A 75 10.20 11.59 2.14
C VAL A 75 11.39 12.07 1.31
N ALA A 76 11.85 11.27 0.34
CA ALA A 76 12.97 11.66 -0.52
C ALA A 76 12.68 12.94 -1.32
N VAL A 77 11.47 13.09 -1.87
CA VAL A 77 11.05 14.30 -2.60
C VAL A 77 11.08 15.52 -1.68
N LYS A 78 10.52 15.40 -0.47
CA LYS A 78 10.54 16.49 0.53
C LYS A 78 11.95 16.87 0.96
N THR A 79 12.85 15.89 1.07
CA THR A 79 14.26 16.13 1.40
C THR A 79 15.04 16.76 0.26
N ALA A 80 14.68 16.51 -1.00
CA ALA A 80 15.41 17.05 -2.16
C ALA A 80 15.34 18.57 -2.28
N GLY A 81 14.40 19.24 -1.60
CA GLY A 81 14.22 20.68 -1.67
C GLY A 81 13.76 21.15 -3.05
N LEU A 82 12.92 20.35 -3.72
CA LEU A 82 12.37 20.68 -5.03
C LEU A 82 11.46 21.92 -4.95
N PRO A 83 11.26 22.63 -6.07
CA PRO A 83 10.22 23.64 -6.17
C PRO A 83 8.86 23.11 -5.70
N GLU A 84 8.09 23.96 -5.03
CA GLU A 84 6.82 23.60 -4.38
C GLU A 84 5.84 22.88 -5.32
N TYR A 85 5.76 23.32 -6.58
CA TYR A 85 4.89 22.68 -7.58
C TYR A 85 5.32 21.24 -7.92
N LEU A 86 6.62 20.92 -7.90
CA LEU A 86 7.12 19.56 -8.12
C LEU A 86 6.95 18.69 -6.88
N ASP A 87 7.21 19.22 -5.68
CA ASP A 87 6.97 18.51 -4.41
C ASP A 87 5.49 18.12 -4.30
N PHE A 88 4.61 19.10 -4.49
CA PHE A 88 3.16 18.91 -4.48
C PHE A 88 2.71 17.86 -5.50
N ALA A 89 3.15 17.97 -6.75
CA ALA A 89 2.76 17.05 -7.82
C ALA A 89 3.25 15.61 -7.57
N LEU A 90 4.53 15.43 -7.23
CA LEU A 90 5.10 14.09 -7.03
C LEU A 90 4.49 13.40 -5.82
N VAL A 91 4.38 14.10 -4.69
CA VAL A 91 3.79 13.54 -3.47
C VAL A 91 2.29 13.25 -3.67
N GLY A 92 1.55 14.14 -4.34
CA GLY A 92 0.15 13.94 -4.69
C GLY A 92 -0.05 12.70 -5.59
N ILE A 93 0.81 12.51 -6.59
CA ILE A 93 0.80 11.31 -7.46
C ILE A 93 1.08 10.05 -6.65
N PHE A 94 2.10 10.03 -5.79
CA PHE A 94 2.42 8.85 -4.97
C PHE A 94 1.27 8.47 -4.04
N LYS A 95 0.65 9.46 -3.38
CA LYS A 95 -0.54 9.22 -2.54
C LYS A 95 -1.71 8.70 -3.38
N THR A 96 -1.99 9.30 -4.53
CA THR A 96 -3.09 8.88 -5.42
C THR A 96 -2.91 7.44 -5.89
N ILE A 97 -1.71 7.06 -6.35
CA ILE A 97 -1.41 5.68 -6.75
C ILE A 97 -1.60 4.73 -5.56
N THR A 98 -1.15 5.12 -4.37
CA THR A 98 -1.33 4.32 -3.14
C THR A 98 -2.82 4.12 -2.83
N ILE A 99 -3.64 5.16 -2.91
CA ILE A 99 -5.09 5.10 -2.69
C ILE A 99 -5.74 4.16 -3.72
N LEU A 100 -5.39 4.27 -5.00
CA LEU A 100 -5.94 3.40 -6.05
C LEU A 100 -5.60 1.92 -5.81
N ILE A 101 -4.36 1.63 -5.41
CA ILE A 101 -3.95 0.26 -5.04
C ILE A 101 -4.83 -0.25 -3.90
N TRP A 102 -4.98 0.52 -2.82
CA TRP A 102 -5.80 0.11 -1.68
C TRP A 102 -7.28 -0.03 -2.03
N LEU A 103 -7.82 0.84 -2.87
CA LEU A 103 -9.20 0.79 -3.34
C LEU A 103 -9.50 -0.54 -4.06
N VAL A 104 -8.63 -0.97 -4.97
CA VAL A 104 -8.76 -2.28 -5.66
C VAL A 104 -8.71 -3.44 -4.66
N ILE A 105 -7.86 -3.34 -3.65
CA ILE A 105 -7.65 -4.41 -2.66
C ILE A 105 -8.82 -4.54 -1.72
N VAL A 106 -9.36 -3.42 -1.24
CA VAL A 106 -10.56 -3.38 -0.40
C VAL A 106 -11.77 -3.89 -1.20
N MET A 107 -11.91 -3.53 -2.48
CA MET A 107 -12.95 -4.10 -3.34
C MET A 107 -12.83 -5.62 -3.50
N LYS A 108 -11.63 -6.14 -3.73
CA LYS A 108 -11.40 -7.60 -3.80
C LYS A 108 -11.66 -8.28 -2.45
N GLY A 109 -11.21 -7.68 -1.35
CA GLY A 109 -11.44 -8.17 0.00
C GLY A 109 -12.92 -8.23 0.36
N LEU A 110 -13.71 -7.24 -0.04
CA LEU A 110 -15.17 -7.24 0.10
C LEU A 110 -15.79 -8.45 -0.59
N VAL A 111 -15.44 -8.69 -1.86
CA VAL A 111 -15.99 -9.81 -2.66
C VAL A 111 -15.63 -11.14 -2.02
N VAL A 112 -14.35 -11.35 -1.68
CA VAL A 112 -13.87 -12.59 -1.03
C VAL A 112 -14.59 -12.84 0.30
N SER A 113 -14.74 -11.80 1.12
CA SER A 113 -15.40 -11.90 2.43
C SER A 113 -16.89 -12.24 2.28
N MET A 114 -17.56 -11.62 1.30
CA MET A 114 -18.98 -11.86 1.02
C MET A 114 -19.23 -13.26 0.46
N GLU A 115 -18.38 -13.76 -0.43
CA GLU A 115 -18.46 -15.14 -0.95
C GLU A 115 -18.27 -16.17 0.17
N TRP A 116 -17.29 -15.95 1.05
CA TRP A 116 -17.07 -16.82 2.20
C TRP A 116 -18.25 -16.81 3.18
N ALA A 117 -18.80 -15.63 3.48
CA ALA A 117 -19.94 -15.49 4.38
C ALA A 117 -21.20 -16.17 3.81
N SER A 118 -21.44 -16.02 2.49
CA SER A 118 -22.55 -16.66 1.78
C SER A 118 -22.45 -18.18 1.80
N LYS A 119 -21.24 -18.75 1.69
CA LYS A 119 -21.03 -20.21 1.78
C LYS A 119 -21.29 -20.77 3.18
N LYS A 120 -21.14 -19.97 4.24
CA LYS A 120 -21.36 -20.41 5.63
C LYS A 120 -22.81 -20.28 6.11
N THR A 121 -23.64 -19.48 5.43
CA THR A 121 -25.04 -19.30 5.82
C THR A 121 -25.94 -20.30 5.11
N THR A 122 -26.89 -20.87 5.85
CA THR A 122 -27.94 -21.75 5.32
C THR A 122 -29.16 -20.97 4.82
N ASN A 123 -29.20 -19.65 5.01
CA ASN A 123 -30.34 -18.82 4.61
C ASN A 123 -30.36 -18.60 3.09
N PRO A 124 -31.39 -19.08 2.37
CA PRO A 124 -31.46 -18.98 0.91
C PRO A 124 -31.54 -17.53 0.40
N LEU A 125 -32.00 -16.58 1.23
CA LEU A 125 -32.01 -15.15 0.89
C LEU A 125 -30.57 -14.60 0.76
N LEU A 126 -29.68 -14.99 1.69
CA LEU A 126 -28.27 -14.58 1.67
C LEU A 126 -27.46 -15.28 0.58
N GLN A 127 -27.83 -16.50 0.20
CA GLN A 127 -27.05 -17.33 -0.74
C GLN A 127 -27.12 -16.85 -2.20
N GLN A 128 -28.32 -16.56 -2.72
CA GLN A 128 -28.48 -16.36 -4.17
C GLN A 128 -28.89 -14.94 -4.58
N LYS A 129 -29.72 -14.26 -3.77
CA LYS A 129 -30.35 -13.02 -4.23
C LYS A 129 -29.75 -11.75 -3.64
N THR A 130 -29.19 -11.78 -2.43
CA THR A 130 -28.64 -10.57 -1.80
C THR A 130 -27.14 -10.40 -1.98
N LEU A 131 -26.39 -11.47 -2.26
CA LEU A 131 -24.93 -11.40 -2.45
C LEU A 131 -24.52 -10.36 -3.52
N PRO A 132 -25.16 -10.30 -4.70
CA PRO A 132 -24.86 -9.27 -5.70
C PRO A 132 -25.18 -7.85 -5.20
N LEU A 133 -26.27 -7.69 -4.43
CA LEU A 133 -26.68 -6.39 -3.89
C LEU A 133 -25.66 -5.87 -2.86
N PHE A 134 -25.22 -6.70 -1.92
CA PHE A 134 -24.20 -6.33 -0.94
C PHE A 134 -22.86 -6.01 -1.60
N ASN A 135 -22.43 -6.79 -2.59
CA ASN A 135 -21.20 -6.54 -3.34
C ASN A 135 -21.26 -5.22 -4.10
N ASN A 136 -22.37 -4.92 -4.77
CA ASN A 136 -22.53 -3.67 -5.51
C ASN A 136 -22.61 -2.46 -4.57
N LEU A 137 -23.39 -2.57 -3.48
CA LEU A 137 -23.51 -1.51 -2.49
C LEU A 137 -22.16 -1.19 -1.83
N GLY A 138 -21.42 -2.22 -1.42
CA GLY A 138 -20.10 -2.03 -0.84
C GLY A 138 -19.10 -1.44 -1.83
N LYS A 139 -19.10 -1.86 -3.10
CA LYS A 139 -18.25 -1.26 -4.15
C LYS A 139 -18.55 0.21 -4.39
N ILE A 140 -19.84 0.60 -4.39
CA ILE A 140 -20.24 2.01 -4.50
C ILE A 140 -19.70 2.79 -3.30
N GLY A 141 -19.90 2.29 -2.08
CA GLY A 141 -19.37 2.92 -0.87
C GLY A 141 -17.86 3.09 -0.92
N ILE A 142 -17.12 2.03 -1.23
CA ILE A 142 -15.65 2.05 -1.37
C ILE A 142 -15.22 3.04 -2.46
N GLY A 143 -15.94 3.10 -3.58
CA GLY A 143 -15.68 4.05 -4.66
C GLY A 143 -15.82 5.50 -4.21
N LEU A 144 -16.90 5.82 -3.49
CA LEU A 144 -17.13 7.17 -2.93
C LEU A 144 -16.04 7.55 -1.92
N PHE A 145 -15.66 6.63 -1.02
CA PHE A 145 -14.54 6.85 -0.11
C PHE A 145 -13.22 7.04 -0.87
N GLY A 146 -13.00 6.27 -1.93
CA GLY A 146 -11.83 6.39 -2.79
C GLY A 146 -11.72 7.77 -3.45
N ILE A 147 -12.82 8.27 -4.01
CA ILE A 147 -12.90 9.62 -4.59
C ILE A 147 -12.59 10.67 -3.52
N TYR A 148 -13.21 10.56 -2.34
CA TYR A 148 -12.94 11.46 -1.22
C TYR A 148 -11.46 11.46 -0.82
N PHE A 149 -10.83 10.28 -0.70
CA PHE A 149 -9.40 10.19 -0.37
C PHE A 149 -8.49 10.74 -1.46
N ILE A 150 -8.85 10.59 -2.74
CA ILE A 150 -8.11 11.21 -3.83
C ILE A 150 -8.15 12.73 -3.68
N PHE A 151 -9.33 13.32 -3.45
CA PHE A 151 -9.43 14.76 -3.19
C PHE A 151 -8.63 15.20 -1.95
N LEU A 152 -8.62 14.40 -0.87
CA LEU A 152 -7.83 14.68 0.33
C LEU A 152 -6.31 14.57 0.10
N SER A 153 -5.89 13.83 -0.93
CA SER A 153 -4.47 13.59 -1.19
C SER A 153 -3.73 14.76 -1.82
N TRP A 154 -4.50 15.67 -2.44
CA TRP A 154 -4.09 16.92 -3.07
C TRP A 154 -4.48 18.08 -2.16
#